data_AF-A0A6N8BJ37-F1
#
_entry.id   AF-A0A6N8BJ37-F1
#
_cell.length_a   1.000
_cell.length_b   1.000
_cell.length_c   1.000
_cell.angle_alpha   90.00
_cell.angle_beta   90.00
_cell.angle_gamma   90.00
#
_symmetry.space_group_name_H-M   'P 1'
#
loop_
_entity.id
_entity.type
_entity.pdbx_description
1 polymer ?
#
loop_
_entity_poly.entity_id
_entity_poly.type
_entity_poly.pdbx_seq_one_letter_code
_entity_poly.pdbx_strand_id
1 'polypeptide(L)' 'MTVKIGEPYYAGDLVIFFIDENEAVVTDYDCRYELRATDSTCECCTFRFRSRANPDFACRHIEAVRRMKAKMVGNDY' A
#
# COMPACT_ATOMS: atom_id res chain seq x y z
N MET A 1 9.93 -26.95 2.77
CA MET A 1 10.05 -25.62 3.41
C MET A 1 8.91 -25.51 4.40
N THR A 2 9.17 -25.17 5.66
CA THR A 2 8.11 -25.01 6.67
C THR A 2 7.53 -23.61 6.55
N VAL A 3 6.23 -23.53 6.24
CA VAL A 3 5.51 -22.26 6.20
C VAL A 3 5.25 -21.83 7.64
N LYS A 4 5.81 -20.69 8.04
CA LYS A 4 5.47 -20.04 9.30
C LYS A 4 4.09 -19.41 9.21
N ILE A 5 3.16 -19.95 9.99
CA ILE A 5 1.80 -19.43 10.16
C ILE A 5 1.87 -18.15 11.01
N GLY A 6 1.05 -17.15 10.67
CA GLY A 6 0.97 -15.92 11.45
C GLY A 6 2.03 -14.84 11.13
N GLU A 7 2.92 -15.09 10.16
CA GLU A 7 3.91 -14.12 9.68
C GLU A 7 3.59 -13.69 8.23
N PRO A 8 3.85 -12.42 7.85
CA PRO A 8 3.64 -11.97 6.47
C PRO A 8 4.76 -12.43 5.53
N TYR A 9 4.38 -12.94 4.37
CA TYR A 9 5.27 -13.20 3.24
C TYR A 9 5.04 -12.14 2.16
N TYR A 10 6.13 -11.61 1.60
CA TYR A 10 6.10 -10.63 0.53
C TYR A 10 6.42 -11.33 -0.79
N ALA A 11 5.46 -11.33 -1.73
CA ALA A 11 5.58 -11.93 -3.05
C ALA A 11 5.21 -10.88 -4.13
N GLY A 12 6.20 -10.09 -4.54
CA GLY A 12 5.97 -8.96 -5.44
C GLY A 12 5.06 -7.92 -4.78
N ASP A 13 3.92 -7.63 -5.42
CA ASP A 13 2.91 -6.69 -4.91
C ASP A 13 1.87 -7.36 -3.98
N LEU A 14 2.10 -8.62 -3.59
CA LEU A 14 1.21 -9.37 -2.71
C LEU A 14 1.81 -9.52 -1.32
N VAL A 15 0.96 -9.31 -0.31
CA VAL A 15 1.21 -9.75 1.07
C VAL A 15 0.38 -11.00 1.31
N ILE A 16 1.06 -12.10 1.63
CA ILE A 16 0.46 -13.41 1.89
C ILE A 16 0.58 -13.70 3.38
N PHE A 17 -0.54 -13.96 4.04
CA PHE A 17 -0.60 -14.34 5.44
C PHE A 17 -1.25 -15.71 5.57
N PHE A 18 -0.44 -16.73 5.83
CA PHE A 18 -0.95 -18.09 6.03
C PHE A 18 -1.71 -18.17 7.35
N ILE A 19 -2.95 -18.64 7.28
CA ILE A 19 -3.80 -18.88 8.44
C ILE A 19 -3.69 -20.34 8.91
N ASP A 20 -3.36 -21.26 8.01
CA ASP A 20 -2.89 -22.61 8.29
C ASP A 20 -1.96 -23.11 7.16
N GLU A 21 -1.63 -24.41 7.16
CA GLU A 21 -0.71 -25.00 6.15
C GLU A 21 -1.30 -25.03 4.72
N ASN A 22 -2.61 -24.91 4.57
CA ASN A 22 -3.34 -25.03 3.31
C ASN A 22 -4.07 -23.74 2.90
N GLU A 23 -4.29 -22.79 3.81
CA GLU A 23 -5.04 -21.56 3.56
C GLU A 23 -4.24 -20.30 3.89
N ALA A 24 -4.38 -19.28 3.04
CA ALA A 24 -3.76 -17.97 3.24
C ALA A 24 -4.68 -16.83 2.83
N VAL A 25 -4.59 -15.73 3.58
CA VAL A 25 -5.15 -14.44 3.18
C VAL A 25 -4.13 -13.75 2.27
N VAL A 26 -4.53 -13.47 1.03
CA VAL A 26 -3.69 -12.79 0.04
C VAL A 26 -4.24 -11.39 -0.18
N THR A 27 -3.43 -10.38 0.09
CA THR A 27 -3.79 -8.97 -0.10
C THR A 27 -2.90 -8.36 -1.18
N ASP A 28 -3.52 -7.87 -2.25
CA ASP A 28 -2.85 -7.00 -3.22
C ASP A 28 -2.64 -5.63 -2.60
N TYR A 29 -1.48 -5.03 -2.80
CA TYR A 29 -1.19 -3.68 -2.33
C TYR A 29 -2.17 -2.60 -2.83
N ASP A 30 -2.95 -2.88 -3.91
CA ASP A 30 -3.87 -1.95 -4.56
C ASP A 30 -5.33 -2.47 -4.72
N CYS A 31 -5.89 -3.02 -3.64
CA CYS A 31 -7.21 -3.68 -3.56
C CYS A 31 -8.49 -3.00 -4.13
N ARG A 32 -8.44 -1.87 -4.85
CA ARG A 32 -9.63 -1.21 -5.44
C ARG A 32 -9.35 -0.64 -6.84
N TYR A 33 -10.31 -0.77 -7.75
CA TYR A 33 -10.25 -0.18 -9.10
C TYR A 33 -10.26 1.36 -9.08
N GLU A 34 -10.97 1.98 -8.12
CA GLU A 34 -10.95 3.42 -7.87
C GLU A 34 -10.57 3.69 -6.41
N LEU A 35 -9.58 4.55 -6.22
CA LEU A 35 -9.03 4.90 -4.91
C LEU A 35 -9.16 6.40 -4.68
N ARG A 36 -9.66 6.79 -3.49
CA ARG A 36 -9.56 8.19 -3.05
C ARG A 36 -8.19 8.41 -2.42
N ALA A 37 -7.53 9.48 -2.84
CA ALA A 37 -6.24 9.91 -2.30
C ALA A 37 -6.19 11.43 -2.17
N THR A 38 -5.56 11.92 -1.11
CA THR A 38 -5.13 13.30 -0.96
C THR A 38 -3.60 13.36 -1.06
N ASP A 39 -2.99 14.51 -0.74
CA ASP A 39 -1.53 14.66 -0.60
C ASP A 39 -0.97 14.07 0.72
N SER A 40 -1.83 13.50 1.56
CA SER A 40 -1.48 13.02 2.91
C SER A 40 -2.16 11.70 3.29
N THR A 41 -3.23 11.29 2.60
CA THR A 41 -3.97 10.06 2.89
C THR A 41 -4.34 9.31 1.63
N CYS A 42 -4.48 7.98 1.74
CA CYS A 42 -4.93 7.14 0.62
C CYS A 42 -5.72 5.93 1.11
N GLU A 43 -6.72 5.51 0.34
CA GLU A 43 -7.51 4.31 0.62
C GLU A 43 -6.80 3.00 0.27
N CYS A 44 -5.65 3.05 -0.41
CA CYS A 44 -4.95 1.84 -0.85
C CYS A 44 -4.46 1.02 0.35
N CYS A 45 -4.46 -0.30 0.17
CA CYS A 45 -4.06 -1.25 1.20
C CYS A 45 -2.62 -0.95 1.67
N THR A 46 -1.70 -0.64 0.75
CA THR A 46 -0.32 -0.23 1.08
C THR A 46 -0.26 0.89 2.11
N PHE A 47 -0.97 2.00 1.86
CA PHE A 47 -0.96 3.14 2.76
C PHE A 47 -1.60 2.79 4.10
N ARG A 48 -2.74 2.10 4.10
CA ARG A 48 -3.45 1.74 5.34
C ARG A 48 -2.63 0.86 6.27
N PHE A 49 -1.81 -0.04 5.74
CA PHE A 49 -0.94 -0.90 6.54
C PHE A 49 0.36 -0.20 6.94
N ARG A 50 1.05 0.43 6.00
CA ARG A 50 2.37 1.01 6.28
C ARG A 50 2.32 2.32 7.07
N SER A 51 1.27 3.13 6.92
CA SER A 51 1.11 4.39 7.68
C SER A 51 1.00 4.16 9.20
N ARG A 52 0.57 2.97 9.64
CA ARG A 52 0.54 2.60 11.06
C ARG A 52 1.92 2.44 11.67
N ALA A 53 2.88 1.92 10.90
CA ALA A 53 4.25 1.71 11.36
C ALA A 53 5.18 2.89 11.03
N ASN A 54 4.86 3.64 9.97
CA ASN A 54 5.57 4.84 9.57
C ASN A 54 4.55 5.94 9.22
N PRO A 55 4.25 6.87 10.14
CA PRO A 55 3.28 7.94 9.91
C PRO A 55 3.58 8.83 8.70
N ASP A 56 4.86 8.94 8.31
CA ASP A 56 5.30 9.76 7.17
C ASP A 56 5.30 8.99 5.83
N PHE A 57 4.81 7.74 5.83
CA PHE A 57 4.78 6.91 4.64
C PHE A 57 3.85 7.49 3.55
N ALA A 58 4.41 7.83 2.39
CA ALA A 58 3.66 8.20 1.20
C ALA A 58 3.64 7.03 0.20
N CYS A 59 2.44 6.55 -0.15
CA CYS A 59 2.28 5.56 -1.21
C CYS A 59 2.37 6.20 -2.60
N ARG A 60 2.47 5.37 -3.65
CA ARG A 60 2.54 5.84 -5.05
C ARG A 60 1.38 6.76 -5.46
N HIS A 61 0.19 6.58 -4.88
CA HIS A 61 -0.99 7.41 -5.18
C HIS A 61 -0.88 8.80 -4.56
N ILE A 62 -0.41 8.89 -3.31
CA ILE A 62 -0.14 10.18 -2.65
C ILE A 62 0.92 10.96 -3.42
N GLU A 63 1.99 10.28 -3.84
CA GLU A 63 3.05 10.87 -4.66
C GLU A 63 2.51 11.38 -6.01
N ALA A 64 1.62 10.62 -6.66
CA ALA A 64 0.96 11.07 -7.89
C ALA A 64 0.11 12.33 -7.68
N VAL A 65 -0.68 12.40 -6.59
CA VAL A 65 -1.47 13.58 -6.24
C VAL A 65 -0.57 14.79 -5.98
N ARG A 66 0.52 14.63 -5.20
CA ARG A 66 1.49 15.70 -4.91
C ARG A 66 2.11 16.25 -6.17
N ARG A 67 2.58 15.38 -7.08
CA ARG A 67 3.17 15.77 -8.36
C ARG A 67 2.19 16.58 -9.21
N MET A 68 0.92 16.16 -9.28
CA MET A 68 -0.09 16.90 -10.04
C MET A 68 -0.40 18.26 -9.43
N LYS A 69 -0.49 18.35 -8.10
CA LYS A 69 -0.64 19.65 -7.40
C LYS A 69 0.54 20.58 -7.68
N ALA A 70 1.78 20.08 -7.60
CA ALA A 70 2.98 20.87 -7.87
C ALA A 70 2.98 21.44 -9.30
N LYS A 71 2.64 20.59 -10.29
CA LYS A 71 2.48 21.02 -11.69
C LYS A 71 1.42 22.11 -11.86
N MET A 72 0.27 22.00 -11.17
CA MET A 72 -0.79 23.01 -11.25
C MET A 72 -0.39 24.36 -10.65
N VAL A 73 0.50 24.35 -9.67
CA VAL A 73 1.01 25.57 -9.00
C VAL A 73 2.22 26.16 -9.75
N GLY A 74 2.67 25.53 -10.85
CA GLY A 74 3.80 26.01 -11.65
C GLY A 74 5.16 25.77 -11.00
N ASN A 75 5.24 24.79 -10.09
CA ASN A 75 6.50 24.40 -9.45
C ASN A 75 6.99 23.10 -10.11
N ASP A 76 7.83 23.23 -11.13
CA ASP A 76 8.50 22.11 -11.78
C ASP A 76 9.55 21.50 -10.82
N TYR A 77 9.17 20.40 -10.16
CA TYR A 77 10.07 19.54 -9.37
C TYR A 77 10.75 18.50 -10.25
#